data_AF-A0A6J4X5F4-F1
#
_entry.id   AF-A0A6J4X5F4-F1
#
_cell.length_a   1.000
_cell.length_b   1.000
_cell.length_c   1.000
_cell.angle_alpha   90.00
_cell.angle_beta   90.00
_cell.angle_gamma   90.00
#
_symmetry.space_group_name_H-M   'P 1'
#
loop_
_entity.id
_entity.type
_entity.pdbx_description
1 polymer ?
#
loop_
_entity_poly.entity_id
_entity_poly.type
_entity_poly.pdbx_seq_one_letter_code
_entity_poly.pdbx_strand_id
1 'polypeptide(L)'
;MATKSKGQSTAESLRKTRTYGKFRCHNPSCMERIQPGQGDKTAKCPTCGMEYRIHWVNPTLPRIRGPVWDVNRKLAEEKLKEKGVQ
;
A
#
# COMPACT_ATOMS: atom_id res chain seq x y z
N MET A 1 6.11 -7.57 -20.67
CA MET A 1 6.56 -6.72 -21.80
C MET A 1 5.48 -5.67 -22.04
N ALA A 2 5.85 -4.39 -22.17
CA ALA A 2 4.87 -3.30 -22.35
C ALA A 2 4.35 -3.29 -23.80
N THR A 3 3.03 -3.45 -23.97
CA THR A 3 2.35 -3.35 -25.26
C THR A 3 2.46 -1.90 -25.78
N LYS A 4 3.18 -1.73 -26.90
CA LYS A 4 3.46 -0.42 -27.52
C LYS A 4 2.17 0.18 -28.12
N SER A 5 1.60 1.19 -27.49
CA SER A 5 0.66 2.11 -28.14
C SER A 5 1.44 3.12 -29.00
N LYS A 6 1.16 3.17 -30.31
CA LYS A 6 1.84 4.01 -31.31
C LYS A 6 1.97 5.47 -30.83
N GLY A 7 3.20 5.97 -30.71
CA GLY A 7 3.49 7.40 -30.53
C GLY A 7 4.17 7.84 -29.22
N GLN A 8 4.41 6.93 -28.26
CA GLN A 8 5.12 7.27 -27.02
C GLN A 8 6.60 6.88 -27.10
N SER A 9 7.49 7.77 -26.66
CA SER A 9 8.90 7.44 -26.49
C SER A 9 9.05 6.33 -25.45
N THR A 10 10.10 5.52 -25.58
CA THR A 10 10.43 4.46 -24.61
C THR A 10 10.54 5.03 -23.19
N ALA A 11 11.06 6.27 -23.08
CA ALA A 11 11.17 7.01 -21.84
C ALA A 11 9.80 7.36 -21.21
N GLU A 12 8.81 7.74 -22.00
CA GLU A 12 7.45 8.04 -21.51
C GLU A 12 6.70 6.79 -21.06
N SER A 13 6.88 5.69 -21.78
CA SER A 13 6.30 4.39 -21.40
C SER A 13 6.85 3.89 -20.06
N LEU A 14 8.15 4.10 -19.82
CA LEU A 14 8.83 3.80 -18.55
C LEU A 14 8.43 4.76 -17.40
N ARG A 15 8.08 6.01 -17.71
CA ARG A 15 7.59 6.97 -16.70
C ARG A 15 6.19 6.61 -16.19
N LYS A 16 5.30 6.08 -17.04
CA LYS A 16 3.95 5.66 -16.62
C LYS A 16 3.92 4.48 -15.67
N THR A 17 4.86 3.55 -15.81
CA THR A 17 4.98 2.37 -14.92
C THR A 17 5.73 2.67 -13.63
N ARG A 18 6.24 3.89 -13.46
CA ARG A 18 7.07 4.28 -12.32
C ARG A 18 6.21 4.40 -11.07
N THR A 19 6.51 3.58 -10.06
CA THR A 19 5.69 3.42 -8.85
C THR A 19 6.04 4.44 -7.78
N TYR A 20 6.18 5.70 -8.16
CA TYR A 20 6.39 6.79 -7.21
C TYR A 20 5.13 7.01 -6.39
N GLY A 21 5.29 7.24 -5.08
CA GLY A 21 4.16 7.44 -4.18
C GLY A 21 3.42 6.17 -3.77
N LYS A 22 3.81 4.98 -4.22
CA LYS A 22 3.14 3.72 -3.86
C LYS A 22 4.02 2.89 -2.91
N PHE A 23 3.43 2.39 -1.82
CA PHE A 23 4.10 1.42 -0.95
C PHE A 23 3.34 0.10 -0.96
N ARG A 24 4.05 -1.01 -0.69
CA ARG A 24 3.40 -2.32 -0.56
C ARG A 24 2.90 -2.51 0.85
N CYS A 25 1.72 -3.10 0.98
CA CYS A 25 1.22 -3.59 2.26
C CYS A 25 2.27 -4.50 2.93
N HIS A 26 2.52 -4.30 4.23
CA HIS A 26 3.51 -5.08 4.99
C HIS A 26 2.99 -6.47 5.38
N ASN A 27 1.75 -6.80 5.01
CA ASN A 27 1.19 -8.13 5.18
C ASN A 27 1.76 -9.09 4.13
N PRO A 28 2.44 -10.18 4.53
CA PRO A 28 2.98 -11.15 3.59
C PRO A 28 1.91 -11.79 2.70
N SER A 29 0.65 -11.85 3.14
CA SER A 29 -0.44 -12.46 2.36
C SER A 29 -1.13 -11.52 1.36
N CYS A 30 -0.91 -10.21 1.44
CA CYS A 30 -1.62 -9.24 0.61
C CYS A 30 -0.70 -8.54 -0.40
N MET A 31 0.45 -8.04 0.05
CA MET A 31 1.47 -7.36 -0.79
C MET A 31 0.97 -6.27 -1.76
N GLU A 32 -0.29 -5.85 -1.65
CA GLU A 32 -0.95 -4.93 -2.58
C GLU A 32 -0.31 -3.54 -2.52
N ARG A 33 -0.31 -2.84 -3.65
CA ARG A 33 0.24 -1.48 -3.72
C ARG A 33 -0.80 -0.47 -3.28
N ILE A 34 -0.49 0.23 -2.19
CA ILE A 34 -1.31 1.29 -1.62
C ILE A 34 -0.74 2.63 -2.08
N GLN A 35 -1.62 3.49 -2.60
CA GLN A 35 -1.30 4.86 -2.94
C GLN A 35 -2.01 5.78 -1.93
N PRO A 36 -1.32 6.24 -0.87
CA PRO A 36 -1.89 7.22 0.05
C PRO A 36 -2.04 8.59 -0.62
N GLY A 37 -2.99 9.40 -0.15
CA GLY A 37 -3.09 10.81 -0.53
C GLY A 37 -1.87 11.58 -0.02
N GLN A 38 -1.43 12.59 -0.76
CA GLN A 38 -0.24 13.36 -0.40
C GLN A 38 -0.40 14.00 0.99
N GLY A 39 0.50 13.67 1.92
CA GLY A 39 0.48 14.22 3.28
C GLY A 39 -0.38 13.45 4.28
N ASP A 40 -1.08 12.39 3.86
CA ASP A 40 -1.88 11.57 4.77
C ASP A 40 -1.00 10.89 5.83
N LYS A 41 -1.38 11.01 7.10
CA LYS A 41 -0.64 10.39 8.22
C LYS A 41 -0.97 8.91 8.39
N THR A 42 -2.10 8.47 7.85
CA THR A 42 -2.58 7.09 7.87
C THR A 42 -3.05 6.66 6.50
N ALA A 43 -2.87 5.39 6.14
CA ALA A 43 -3.58 4.80 5.01
C ALA A 43 -3.98 3.37 5.30
N LYS A 44 -5.13 3.01 4.72
CA LYS A 44 -5.69 1.68 4.81
C LYS A 44 -5.38 0.90 3.54
N CYS A 45 -5.08 -0.39 3.71
CA CYS A 45 -5.01 -1.30 2.58
C CYS A 45 -6.44 -1.63 2.11
N PRO A 46 -6.76 -1.47 0.81
CA PRO A 46 -8.09 -1.77 0.30
C PRO A 46 -8.44 -3.26 0.38
N THR A 47 -7.43 -4.14 0.33
CA THR A 47 -7.65 -5.59 0.26
C THR A 47 -7.67 -6.25 1.64
N CYS A 48 -6.77 -5.86 2.55
CA CYS A 48 -6.66 -6.51 3.87
C CYS A 48 -7.21 -5.67 5.03
N GLY A 49 -7.66 -4.44 4.78
CA GLY A 49 -8.24 -3.55 5.80
C GLY A 49 -7.25 -2.99 6.82
N MET A 50 -6.00 -3.45 6.82
CA MET A 50 -4.98 -2.98 7.77
C MET A 50 -4.62 -1.53 7.55
N GLU A 51 -4.44 -0.84 8.66
CA GLU A 51 -4.09 0.56 8.68
C GLU A 51 -2.62 0.74 9.04
N TYR A 52 -1.95 1.60 8.29
CA TYR A 52 -0.53 1.90 8.45
C TYR A 52 -0.35 3.38 8.73
N ARG A 53 0.54 3.69 9.68
CA ARG A 53 1.05 5.04 9.89
C ARG A 53 2.08 5.34 8.83
N ILE A 54 1.90 6.45 8.14
CA ILE A 54 2.76 6.91 7.06
C ILE A 54 3.59 8.08 7.53
N HIS A 55 4.83 8.09 7.09
CA HIS A 55 5.72 9.22 7.19
C HIS A 55 6.19 9.62 5.80
N TRP A 56 6.05 10.90 5.48
CA TRP A 56 6.46 11.47 4.22
C TRP A 56 7.87 12.03 4.37
N VAL A 57 8.83 11.48 3.62
CA VAL A 57 10.16 12.11 3.53
C VAL A 57 10.10 13.28 2.55
N ASN A 58 9.39 13.08 1.43
CA ASN A 58 9.02 14.08 0.43
C ASN A 58 7.56 13.84 0.03
N PRO A 59 6.85 14.80 -0.59
CA PRO A 59 5.46 14.65 -1.05
C PRO A 59 5.22 13.49 -2.03
N THR A 60 6.28 12.94 -2.61
CA THR A 60 6.25 11.84 -3.58
C THR A 60 6.74 10.50 -3.01
N LEU A 61 7.27 10.48 -1.78
CA LEU A 61 7.90 9.33 -1.15
C LEU A 61 7.31 9.05 0.23
N PRO A 62 6.15 8.37 0.31
CA PRO A 62 5.60 7.86 1.54
C PRO A 62 6.40 6.64 2.02
N ARG A 63 6.70 6.59 3.31
CA ARG A 63 7.27 5.42 3.99
C ARG A 63 6.34 4.97 5.11
N ILE A 64 6.24 3.66 5.32
CA ILE A 64 5.50 3.09 6.45
C ILE A 64 6.36 3.25 7.71
N ARG A 65 5.82 3.86 8.76
CA ARG A 65 6.42 3.85 10.10
C ARG A 65 6.08 2.58 10.86
N GLY A 66 4.85 2.10 10.71
CA GLY A 66 4.37 0.90 11.35
C GLY A 66 2.86 0.76 11.22
N PRO A 67 2.30 -0.38 11.64
CA PRO A 67 0.85 -0.56 11.70
C PRO A 67 0.22 0.38 12.75
N VAL A 68 -1.05 0.71 12.56
CA VAL A 68 -1.89 1.24 13.64
C VAL A 68 -2.34 0.04 14.46
N TRP A 69 -1.83 -0.03 15.70
CA TRP A 69 -2.00 -1.21 16.55
C TRP A 69 -3.47 -1.49 16.86
N ASP A 70 -4.25 -0.47 17.24
CA ASP A 70 -5.64 -0.63 17.67
C ASP A 70 -6.55 -1.22 16.60
N VAL A 71 -6.37 -0.82 15.34
CA VAL A 71 -7.17 -1.27 14.20
C VAL A 71 -6.74 -2.67 13.77
N ASN A 72 -5.43 -2.91 13.70
CA ASN A 72 -4.92 -4.20 13.26
C ASN A 72 -5.15 -5.30 14.31
N ARG A 73 -5.14 -4.98 15.60
CA ARG A 73 -5.42 -5.95 16.66
C ARG A 73 -6.86 -6.45 16.59
N LYS A 74 -7.83 -5.54 16.39
CA LYS A 74 -9.23 -5.91 16.19
C LYS A 74 -9.42 -6.80 14.96
N LEU A 75 -8.86 -6.40 13.82
CA LEU A 75 -8.93 -7.20 12.58
C LEU A 75 -8.28 -8.58 12.72
N ALA A 76 -7.20 -8.68 13.49
CA ALA A 76 -6.54 -9.96 13.77
C ALA A 76 -7.38 -10.83 14.71
N GLU A 77 -7.95 -10.26 15.78
CA GLU A 77 -8.85 -10.94 16.71
C GLU A 77 -10.12 -11.45 16.00
N GLU A 78 -10.72 -10.66 15.10
CA GLU A 78 -11.85 -11.06 14.27
C GLU A 78 -11.50 -12.25 13.38
N LYS A 79 -10.39 -12.17 12.64
CA LYS A 79 -9.93 -13.26 11.77
C LYS A 79 -9.53 -14.52 12.53
N LEU A 80 -9.04 -14.39 13.76
CA LEU A 80 -8.74 -15.53 14.64
C LEU A 80 -10.03 -16.21 15.10
N LYS A 81 -11.04 -15.44 15.52
CA LYS A 81 -12.36 -15.96 15.89
C LYS A 81 -13.04 -16.67 14.72
N GLU A 82 -12.99 -16.10 13.52
CA GLU A 82 -13.54 -16.73 12.30
C GLU A 82 -12.86 -18.06 11.95
N LYS A 83 -11.57 -18.21 12.29
CA LYS A 83 -10.80 -19.43 12.03
C LYS A 83 -10.94 -20.51 13.12
N GLY A 84 -11.66 -20.23 14.20
CA GLY A 84 -11.96 -21.22 15.24
C GLY A 84 -10.75 -21.76 16.00
N VAL A 85 -9.62 -21.04 16.00
CA VAL A 85 -8.45 -21.41 16.80
C VAL A 85 -8.58 -20.71 18.14
N GLN A 86 -9.05 -21.47 19.13
CA GLN A 86 -9.10 -21.07 20.54
C GLN A 86 -7.82 -21.49 21.26
#